data_AF-A0AAU0F1K1-F1
#
_entry.id   AF-A0AAU0F1K1-F1
#
_cell.length_a   1.000
_cell.length_b   1.000
_cell.length_c   1.000
_cell.angle_alpha   90.00
_cell.angle_beta   90.00
_cell.angle_gamma   90.00
#
_symmetry.space_group_name_H-M   'P 1'
#
loop_
_entity.id
_entity.type
_entity.pdbx_description
1 polymer ?
#
loop_
_entity_poly.entity_id
_entity_poly.type
_entity_poly.pdbx_seq_one_letter_code
_entity_poly.pdbx_strand_id
1 'polypeptide(L)' 'MLIPFKNIEERVISIREEKVLIDADVAELYGVQTKEINQAVKNNPEKFPVGMFWN' A
#
# COMPACT_ATOMS: atom_id res chain seq x y z
N MET A 1 -5.41 9.89 13.12
CA MET A 1 -4.26 10.81 13.13
C MET A 1 -3.70 10.80 11.72
N LEU A 2 -3.71 11.92 10.99
CA LEU A 2 -3.08 12.00 9.66
C LEU A 2 -1.61 12.34 9.87
N ILE A 3 -0.71 11.43 9.50
CA ILE A 3 0.74 11.65 9.60
C ILE A 3 1.14 12.58 8.44
N PRO A 4 1.75 13.75 8.70
CA PRO A 4 2.21 14.61 7.63
C PRO A 4 3.30 13.88 6.82
N PHE A 5 3.04 13.72 5.53
CA PHE A 5 3.95 13.06 4.59
C PHE A 5 5.25 13.83 4.47
N LYS A 6 6.33 13.28 5.03
CA LYS A 6 7.66 13.54 4.48
C LYS A 6 7.86 12.56 3.32
N ASN A 7 7.71 13.09 2.12
CA ASN A 7 8.17 12.53 0.85
C ASN A 7 7.63 11.14 0.46
N ILE A 8 6.31 11.03 0.18
CA ILE A 8 5.76 9.85 -0.51
C ILE A 8 6.56 9.53 -1.79
N GLU A 9 7.05 10.57 -2.46
CA GLU A 9 7.84 10.49 -3.67
C GLU A 9 9.15 9.71 -3.49
N GLU A 10 9.75 9.72 -2.30
CA GLU A 10 10.96 8.95 -1.99
C GLU A 10 10.70 7.45 -1.84
N ARG A 11 9.43 7.07 -1.58
CA ARG A 11 9.00 5.67 -1.41
C ARG A 11 8.47 5.06 -2.70
N VAL A 12 8.20 5.89 -3.71
CA VAL A 12 7.79 5.42 -5.04
C VAL A 12 9.02 4.97 -5.81
N ILE A 13 9.08 3.69 -6.13
CA ILE A 13 10.14 3.09 -6.93
C ILE A 13 9.67 2.82 -8.35
N SER A 14 10.61 2.70 -9.29
CA SER A 14 10.30 2.33 -10.67
C SER A 14 10.67 0.87 -10.96
N ILE A 15 9.71 0.07 -11.40
CA ILE A 15 9.91 -1.32 -11.82
C ILE A 15 9.31 -1.46 -13.22
N ARG A 16 10.13 -1.84 -14.22
CA ARG A 16 9.68 -2.01 -15.62
C ARG A 16 8.90 -0.79 -16.14
N GLU A 17 9.44 0.41 -15.86
CA GLU A 17 8.83 1.71 -16.22
C GLU A 17 7.54 2.07 -15.47
N GLU A 18 7.04 1.19 -14.58
CA GLU A 18 5.89 1.46 -13.73
C GLU A 18 6.31 2.03 -12.37
N LYS A 19 5.54 3.00 -11.87
CA LYS A 19 5.71 3.55 -10.51
C LYS A 19 5.00 2.65 -9.51
N VAL A 20 5.73 2.13 -8.54
CA VAL A 20 5.25 1.17 -7.55
C VAL A 20 5.50 1.72 -6.14
N LEU A 21 4.50 1.53 -5.27
CA LEU A 21 4.62 1.71 -3.83
C LEU A 21 4.54 0.31 -3.19
N ILE A 22 5.48 -0.01 -2.30
CA ILE A 22 5.53 -1.34 -1.67
C ILE A 22 4.53 -1.39 -0.51
N ASP A 23 3.90 -2.54 -0.29
CA ASP A 23 2.90 -2.74 0.77
C ASP A 23 3.38 -2.32 2.17
N ALA A 24 4.68 -2.43 2.46
CA ALA A 24 5.28 -1.98 3.71
C ALA A 24 5.18 -0.45 3.88
N ASP A 25 5.41 0.32 2.81
CA ASP A 25 5.28 1.77 2.82
C ASP A 25 3.80 2.18 2.92
N VAL A 26 2.90 1.41 2.30
CA VAL A 26 1.45 1.60 2.43
C VAL A 26 1.01 1.36 3.89
N ALA A 27 1.52 0.30 4.53
CA ALA A 27 1.23 0.00 5.94
C ALA A 27 1.69 1.13 6.86
N GLU A 28 2.93 1.60 6.68
CA GLU A 28 3.48 2.71 7.46
C GLU A 28 2.68 4.01 7.24
N LEU A 29 2.29 4.29 6.00
CA LEU A 29 1.46 5.44 5.65
C LEU A 29 0.13 5.45 6.42
N TYR A 30 -0.59 4.33 6.39
CA TYR A 30 -1.87 4.23 7.06
C TYR A 30 -1.73 4.01 8.58
N GLY A 31 -0.51 3.81 9.09
CA GLY A 31 -0.24 3.54 10.50
C GLY A 31 -0.83 2.21 10.95
N VAL A 32 -0.92 1.24 10.05
CA VAL A 32 -1.51 -0.09 10.27
C VAL A 32 -0.47 -1.18 10.02
N GLN A 33 -0.72 -2.39 10.52
CA GLN A 33 0.08 -3.55 10.15
C GLN A 33 -0.28 -4.02 8.74
N THR A 34 0.68 -4.60 8.01
CA THR A 34 0.46 -5.21 6.68
C THR A 34 -0.69 -6.22 6.68
N LYS A 35 -0.87 -6.98 7.77
CA LYS A 35 -2.01 -7.91 7.94
C LYS A 35 -3.37 -7.22 7.90
N GLU A 36 -3.47 -5.96 8.33
CA GLU A 36 -4.72 -5.19 8.36
C GLU A 36 -5.08 -4.73 6.94
N ILE A 37 -4.08 -4.39 6.13
CA ILE A 37 -4.23 -4.15 4.69
C ILE A 37 -4.74 -5.44 4.02
N ASN A 38 -4.08 -6.57 4.25
CA ASN A 38 -4.56 -7.86 3.74
C ASN A 38 -5.99 -8.13 4.25
N GLN A 39 -6.33 -7.91 5.51
CA GLN A 39 -7.73 -8.14 5.92
C GLN A 39 -8.73 -7.23 5.17
N ALA A 40 -8.38 -5.97 4.91
CA ALA A 40 -9.23 -5.00 4.23
C ALA A 40 -9.46 -5.34 2.75
N VAL A 41 -8.40 -5.67 2.02
CA VAL A 41 -8.50 -6.01 0.60
C VAL A 41 -9.38 -7.31 0.49
N LYS A 42 -9.38 -8.23 1.50
CA LYS A 42 -9.93 -9.60 1.40
C LYS A 42 -11.42 -9.55 1.57
N ASN A 43 -11.84 -8.65 2.45
CA ASN A 43 -13.22 -8.39 2.78
C ASN A 43 -13.90 -7.49 1.74
N ASN A 44 -13.14 -6.78 0.91
CA ASN A 44 -13.68 -5.82 -0.06
C ASN A 44 -12.92 -5.90 -1.41
N PRO A 45 -12.79 -7.07 -2.04
CA PRO A 45 -11.95 -7.24 -3.24
C PRO A 45 -12.36 -6.31 -4.39
N GLU A 46 -13.63 -5.91 -4.46
CA GLU A 46 -14.17 -4.98 -5.46
C GLU A 46 -13.67 -3.53 -5.29
N LYS A 47 -13.13 -3.17 -4.12
CA LYS A 47 -12.61 -1.82 -3.83
C LYS A 47 -11.14 -1.64 -4.18
N PHE A 48 -10.46 -2.71 -4.62
CA PHE A 48 -9.02 -2.70 -4.85
C PHE A 48 -8.64 -3.14 -6.27
N PRO A 49 -7.48 -2.68 -6.78
CA PRO A 49 -7.00 -3.10 -8.09
C PRO A 49 -6.76 -4.61 -8.18
N VAL A 50 -7.07 -5.18 -9.34
CA VAL A 50 -6.73 -6.58 -9.67
C VAL A 50 -5.21 -6.72 -9.68
N GLY A 51 -4.66 -7.53 -8.77
CA GLY A 51 -3.21 -7.75 -8.65
C GLY A 51 -2.58 -7.30 -7.33
N MET A 52 -3.35 -6.71 -6.39
CA MET A 52 -2.89 -6.64 -5.00
C MET A 52 -2.75 -8.06 -4.44
N PHE A 53 -1.58 -8.38 -3.88
CA PHE A 53 -1.24 -9.73 -3.46
C PHE A 53 -1.86 -10.10 -2.12
N TRP A 54 -2.23 -11.38 -2.04
CA TRP A 54 -3.04 -12.01 -1.01
C TRP A 54 -2.28 -13.17 -0.38
N ASN A 55 -1.48 -12.92 0.66
CA ASN A 55 -0.92 -14.00 1.48
C ASN A 55 -1.37 -13.84 2.93
#